data_AF-A0A7Y4UFB5-F1
#
_entry.id   AF-A0A7Y4UFB5-F1
#
_cell.length_a   1.000
_cell.length_b   1.000
_cell.length_c   1.000
_cell.angle_alpha   90.00
_cell.angle_beta   90.00
_cell.angle_gamma   90.00
#
_symmetry.space_group_name_H-M   'P 1'
#
loop_
_entity.id
_entity.type
_entity.pdbx_description
1 polymer ?
#
loop_
_entity_poly.entity_id
_entity_poly.type
_entity_poly.pdbx_seq_one_letter_code
_entity_poly.pdbx_strand_id
1 'polypeptide(L)'
;ELVQHLKKHLKAEGSIGKIGTDALRFEMQLNELKLRGADNIHCLLVSGDNPALADDLKKFWRTVNAPERLVMVWALSETSLALAQQAIGHTRSLRFSSAQLAELLESPAPEKLFSLLLRNQLGRMSVQPFNILLPASNNMFFGRERELSRLFNEDTASFAIAGPSRLGKTSLVKQHEFRIRQKLDPRNACRYYFDFRDCTNKTPDGIAQFIALRIDNSSRSASLKFAELSHFLKVQRTVAERPLELILDEVDEVCQTEPFQELAIAAHQGLCRLILCGREVLLKTMLYGNSPLKYRLELLRLKPLDATSARKLVLTPLKDIGFKVEHEEKLVELLFELTGRMPHLLQFHAKRLAELADEEEADSISPLHIETLKADDLTANFCTAPIIELKNPRARLVALALLKGRIRRIEFGLVQGLARQHGINLSFEQAHEICNDLIINNILIWDDGYRIANDAITFYAHEMGFIDSALEETIAQCR
;
A
#
# COMPACT_ATOMS: atom_id res chain seq x y z
N GLU A 1 -33.01 11.41 7.07
CA GLU A 1 -32.77 12.49 6.09
C GLU A 1 -31.46 13.23 6.32
N LEU A 2 -31.22 13.75 7.54
CA LEU A 2 -29.96 14.42 7.92
C LEU A 2 -28.69 13.68 7.43
N VAL A 3 -28.59 12.36 7.70
CA VAL A 3 -27.45 11.53 7.26
C VAL A 3 -27.28 11.55 5.74
N GLN A 4 -28.36 11.51 4.97
CA GLN A 4 -28.27 11.56 3.50
C GLN A 4 -27.81 12.95 3.02
N HIS A 5 -28.26 14.01 3.68
CA HIS A 5 -27.83 15.37 3.38
C HIS A 5 -26.33 15.55 3.67
N LEU A 6 -25.86 15.10 4.84
CA LEU A 6 -24.45 15.16 5.22
C LEU A 6 -23.57 14.32 4.30
N LYS A 7 -24.01 13.11 3.93
CA LYS A 7 -23.32 12.30 2.92
C LYS A 7 -23.17 13.04 1.60
N LYS A 8 -24.22 13.71 1.13
CA LYS A 8 -24.18 14.50 -0.11
C LYS A 8 -23.22 15.70 0.02
N HIS A 9 -23.27 16.43 1.13
CA HIS A 9 -22.44 17.63 1.35
C HIS A 9 -20.95 17.30 1.54
N LEU A 10 -20.63 16.21 2.23
CA LEU A 10 -19.26 15.74 2.44
C LEU A 10 -18.78 14.81 1.31
N LYS A 11 -19.60 14.63 0.25
CA LYS A 11 -19.38 13.68 -0.86
C LYS A 11 -18.95 12.30 -0.37
N ALA A 12 -19.63 11.84 0.67
CA ALA A 12 -19.32 10.62 1.37
C ALA A 12 -20.20 9.45 0.90
N GLU A 13 -19.59 8.28 0.77
CA GLU A 13 -20.31 7.03 0.57
C GLU A 13 -20.63 6.37 1.92
N GLY A 14 -21.58 5.44 1.98
CA GLY A 14 -21.91 4.81 3.26
C GLY A 14 -23.25 4.08 3.30
N SER A 15 -23.37 3.17 4.25
CA SER A 15 -24.59 2.41 4.53
C SER A 15 -25.21 2.87 5.85
N ILE A 16 -26.54 2.91 5.90
CA ILE A 16 -27.28 3.17 7.13
C ILE A 16 -27.54 1.82 7.79
N GLY A 17 -27.08 1.68 9.02
CA GLY A 17 -27.25 0.48 9.84
C GLY A 17 -28.51 0.55 10.71
N LYS A 18 -28.45 -0.11 11.86
CA LYS A 18 -29.58 -0.25 12.78
C LYS A 18 -30.11 1.11 13.27
N ILE A 19 -31.42 1.27 13.16
CA ILE A 19 -32.20 2.38 13.71
C ILE A 19 -32.67 1.96 15.11
N GLY A 20 -32.16 2.59 16.15
CA GLY A 20 -32.76 2.59 17.49
C GLY A 20 -33.74 3.76 17.64
N THR A 21 -34.44 3.84 18.76
CA THR A 21 -35.38 4.94 19.06
C THR A 21 -34.67 6.29 19.16
N ASP A 22 -33.50 6.33 19.80
CA ASP A 22 -32.75 7.56 20.12
C ASP A 22 -31.33 7.57 19.50
N ALA A 23 -30.99 6.53 18.71
CA ALA A 23 -29.66 6.35 18.15
C ALA A 23 -29.71 5.70 16.77
N LEU A 24 -28.95 6.25 15.82
CA LEU A 24 -28.82 5.73 14.46
C LEU A 24 -27.35 5.44 14.15
N ARG A 25 -27.05 4.17 13.87
CA ARG A 25 -25.71 3.75 13.44
C ARG A 25 -25.60 3.79 11.93
N PHE A 26 -24.49 4.31 11.43
CA PHE A 26 -24.18 4.30 10.01
C PHE A 26 -22.67 4.33 9.80
N GLU A 27 -22.23 3.95 8.61
CA GLU A 27 -20.84 4.01 8.19
C GLU A 27 -20.69 5.07 7.10
N MET A 28 -19.53 5.74 7.09
CA MET A 28 -19.23 6.80 6.15
C MET A 28 -17.81 6.68 5.62
N GLN A 29 -17.63 6.93 4.32
CA GLN A 29 -16.33 6.94 3.65
C GLN A 29 -16.12 8.32 3.03
N LEU A 30 -15.10 9.03 3.50
CA LEU A 30 -14.71 10.35 3.00
C LEU A 30 -13.58 10.19 1.98
N ASN A 31 -13.94 9.78 0.77
CA ASN A 31 -12.97 9.44 -0.28
C ASN A 31 -12.13 10.65 -0.74
N GLU A 32 -12.68 11.86 -0.66
CA GLU A 32 -11.97 13.09 -1.04
C GLU A 32 -10.96 13.54 0.03
N LEU A 33 -11.20 13.17 1.30
CA LEU A 33 -10.36 13.60 2.42
C LEU A 33 -9.27 12.56 2.73
N LYS A 34 -8.02 12.97 2.54
CA LYS A 34 -6.83 12.12 2.69
C LYS A 34 -6.34 12.16 4.13
N LEU A 35 -7.12 11.56 5.02
CA LEU A 35 -6.80 11.43 6.45
C LEU A 35 -6.87 9.97 6.89
N ARG A 36 -6.13 9.64 7.95
CA ARG A 36 -6.07 8.29 8.49
C ARG A 36 -7.41 7.88 9.06
N GLY A 37 -7.96 6.76 8.58
CA GLY A 37 -9.25 6.23 9.03
C GLY A 37 -10.47 6.94 8.44
N ALA A 38 -10.29 7.81 7.45
CA ALA A 38 -11.38 8.47 6.74
C ALA A 38 -12.04 7.59 5.66
N ASP A 39 -11.42 6.46 5.32
CA ASP A 39 -11.91 5.45 4.38
C ASP A 39 -12.98 4.52 4.97
N ASN A 40 -13.08 4.43 6.30
CA ASN A 40 -14.14 3.71 6.98
C ASN A 40 -14.40 4.29 8.38
N ILE A 41 -15.33 5.24 8.43
CA ILE A 41 -15.71 5.93 9.66
C ILE A 41 -16.98 5.32 10.21
N HIS A 42 -16.94 4.90 11.47
CA HIS A 42 -18.15 4.46 12.17
C HIS A 42 -18.81 5.65 12.86
N CYS A 43 -20.06 5.91 12.47
CA CYS A 43 -20.80 7.05 12.96
C CYS A 43 -22.01 6.63 13.81
N LEU A 44 -22.30 7.45 14.82
CA LEU A 44 -23.50 7.34 15.62
C LEU A 44 -24.18 8.70 15.70
N LEU A 45 -25.39 8.81 15.16
CA LEU A 45 -26.27 9.96 15.38
C LEU A 45 -27.11 9.68 16.61
N VAL A 46 -27.13 10.61 17.56
CA VAL A 46 -27.86 10.48 18.82
C VAL A 46 -28.77 11.68 19.06
N SER A 47 -29.95 11.41 19.61
CA SER A 47 -30.93 12.43 19.97
C SER A 47 -31.65 12.06 21.27
N GLY A 48 -32.15 13.07 21.98
CA GLY A 48 -32.95 12.88 23.19
C GLY A 48 -32.15 12.76 24.48
N ASP A 49 -32.88 12.65 25.60
CA ASP A 49 -32.35 12.74 26.97
C ASP A 49 -32.52 11.42 27.74
N ASN A 50 -32.74 10.32 27.02
CA ASN A 50 -33.04 9.03 27.60
C ASN A 50 -31.81 8.45 28.33
N PRO A 51 -31.90 8.05 29.61
CA PRO A 51 -30.81 7.41 30.34
C PRO A 51 -30.26 6.14 29.65
N ALA A 52 -31.08 5.43 28.89
CA ALA A 52 -30.66 4.25 28.12
C ALA A 52 -29.63 4.56 27.02
N LEU A 53 -29.53 5.83 26.58
CA LEU A 53 -28.59 6.27 25.55
C LEU A 53 -27.13 6.06 25.97
N ALA A 54 -26.82 6.21 27.27
CA ALA A 54 -25.47 6.01 27.80
C ALA A 54 -24.98 4.56 27.61
N ASP A 55 -25.86 3.59 27.78
CA ASP A 55 -25.54 2.18 27.57
C ASP A 55 -25.37 1.85 26.09
N ASP A 56 -26.16 2.46 25.22
CA ASP A 56 -26.04 2.29 23.77
C ASP A 56 -24.75 2.90 23.21
N LEU A 57 -24.33 4.05 23.75
CA LEU A 57 -23.03 4.68 23.46
C LEU A 57 -21.86 3.77 23.89
N LYS A 58 -21.91 3.20 25.10
CA LYS A 58 -20.88 2.27 25.59
C LYS A 58 -20.82 0.98 24.76
N LYS A 59 -21.98 0.42 24.41
CA LYS A 59 -22.07 -0.76 23.53
C LYS A 59 -21.50 -0.47 22.14
N PHE A 60 -21.87 0.69 21.57
CA PHE A 60 -21.33 1.13 20.30
C PHE A 60 -19.81 1.24 20.37
N TRP A 61 -19.27 1.98 21.34
CA TRP A 61 -17.84 2.15 21.53
C TRP A 61 -17.08 0.82 21.65
N ARG A 62 -17.58 -0.13 22.45
CA ARG A 62 -16.98 -1.47 22.58
C ARG A 62 -16.95 -2.26 21.27
N THR A 63 -17.90 -1.99 20.37
CA THR A 63 -18.01 -2.70 19.09
C THR A 63 -17.07 -2.10 18.04
N VAL A 64 -16.89 -0.78 18.05
CA VAL A 64 -16.19 -0.06 16.97
C VAL A 64 -14.79 0.43 17.32
N ASN A 65 -14.45 0.53 18.61
CA ASN A 65 -13.17 1.05 19.07
C ASN A 65 -12.02 0.13 18.63
N ALA A 66 -11.17 0.64 17.75
CA ALA A 66 -9.94 -0.01 17.32
C ALA A 66 -8.87 1.06 17.03
N PRO A 67 -7.57 0.76 17.20
CA PRO A 67 -6.49 1.76 17.09
C PRO A 67 -6.45 2.57 15.78
N GLU A 68 -6.90 1.97 14.68
CA GLU A 68 -6.85 2.59 13.35
C GLU A 68 -8.15 3.31 12.93
N ARG A 69 -9.24 3.13 13.68
CA ARG A 69 -10.57 3.57 13.28
C ARG A 69 -10.90 4.95 13.82
N LEU A 70 -11.46 5.79 12.96
CA LEU A 70 -12.13 7.02 13.37
C LEU A 70 -13.58 6.70 13.74
N VAL A 71 -14.00 7.22 14.89
CA VAL A 71 -15.38 7.10 15.37
C VAL A 71 -15.97 8.50 15.49
N MET A 72 -17.19 8.69 14.99
CA MET A 72 -17.87 9.97 15.05
C MET A 72 -19.19 9.86 15.77
N VAL A 73 -19.46 10.80 16.66
CA VAL A 73 -20.77 10.96 17.30
C VAL A 73 -21.35 12.31 16.96
N TRP A 74 -22.55 12.28 16.40
CA TRP A 74 -23.31 13.44 16.00
C TRP A 74 -24.42 13.63 17.03
N ALA A 75 -24.28 14.62 17.90
CA ALA A 75 -25.20 14.89 18.98
C ALA A 75 -26.18 15.99 18.59
N LEU A 76 -27.48 15.69 18.60
CA LEU A 76 -28.54 16.64 18.23
C LEU A 76 -29.01 17.52 19.40
N SER A 77 -28.58 17.25 20.63
CA SER A 77 -28.82 18.07 21.83
C SER A 77 -27.56 18.17 22.70
N GLU A 78 -27.45 19.23 23.51
CA GLU A 78 -26.36 19.40 24.48
C GLU A 78 -26.31 18.25 25.50
N THR A 79 -27.48 17.73 25.91
CA THR A 79 -27.59 16.56 26.78
C THR A 79 -26.97 15.32 26.14
N SER A 80 -27.29 15.04 24.88
CA SER A 80 -26.74 13.91 24.14
C SER A 80 -25.22 14.05 23.90
N LEU A 81 -24.73 15.28 23.73
CA LEU A 81 -23.31 15.59 23.62
C LEU A 81 -22.57 15.30 24.93
N ALA A 82 -23.11 15.76 26.06
CA ALA A 82 -22.54 15.50 27.39
C ALA A 82 -22.49 14.00 27.69
N LEU A 83 -23.54 13.25 27.35
CA LEU A 83 -23.56 11.79 27.49
C LEU A 83 -22.50 11.13 26.60
N ALA A 84 -22.34 11.58 25.36
CA ALA A 84 -21.31 11.08 24.44
C ALA A 84 -19.88 11.39 24.92
N GLN A 85 -19.67 12.53 25.58
CA GLN A 85 -18.37 12.88 26.19
C GLN A 85 -18.01 11.95 27.35
N GLN A 86 -19.00 11.53 28.16
CA GLN A 86 -18.78 10.61 29.28
C GLN A 86 -18.64 9.15 28.85
N ALA A 87 -19.39 8.71 27.84
CA ALA A 87 -19.50 7.30 27.48
C ALA A 87 -18.41 6.81 26.49
N ILE A 88 -17.84 7.71 25.70
CA ILE A 88 -16.88 7.39 24.63
C ILE A 88 -15.51 7.91 25.03
N GLY A 89 -14.47 7.09 24.87
CA GLY A 89 -13.09 7.49 25.16
C GLY A 89 -12.61 8.61 24.24
N HIS A 90 -11.58 9.36 24.62
CA HIS A 90 -11.06 10.47 23.81
C HIS A 90 -10.22 10.04 22.59
N THR A 91 -9.76 8.79 22.57
CA THR A 91 -8.85 8.29 21.54
C THR A 91 -9.55 8.19 20.18
N ARG A 92 -9.16 9.03 19.22
CA ARG A 92 -9.64 8.99 17.81
C ARG A 92 -11.17 9.02 17.65
N SER A 93 -11.84 9.64 18.61
CA SER A 93 -13.28 9.89 18.59
C SER A 93 -13.55 11.37 18.30
N LEU A 94 -14.48 11.67 17.41
CA LEU A 94 -14.95 13.03 17.14
C LEU A 94 -16.38 13.17 17.65
N ARG A 95 -16.67 14.31 18.27
CA ARG A 95 -18.00 14.63 18.78
C ARG A 95 -18.42 15.96 18.16
N PHE A 96 -19.57 15.96 17.50
CA PHE A 96 -20.13 17.13 16.85
C PHE A 96 -21.38 17.57 17.60
N SER A 97 -21.43 18.84 18.01
CA SER A 97 -22.63 19.45 18.55
C SER A 97 -23.64 19.77 17.45
N SER A 98 -24.89 20.04 17.83
CA SER A 98 -25.93 20.46 16.89
C SER A 98 -25.54 21.73 16.13
N ALA A 99 -24.88 22.69 16.81
CA ALA A 99 -24.36 23.91 16.20
C ALA A 99 -23.27 23.63 15.16
N GLN A 100 -22.32 22.75 15.46
CA GLN A 100 -21.26 22.36 14.51
C GLN A 100 -21.82 21.61 13.30
N LEU A 101 -22.84 20.77 13.51
CA LEU A 101 -23.53 20.08 12.42
C LEU A 101 -24.29 21.05 11.52
N ALA A 102 -24.96 22.05 12.11
CA ALA A 102 -25.62 23.12 11.35
C ALA A 102 -24.59 23.93 10.54
N GLU A 103 -23.48 24.33 11.16
CA GLU A 103 -22.40 25.05 10.48
C GLU A 103 -21.82 24.23 9.31
N LEU A 104 -21.62 22.92 9.49
CA LEU A 104 -21.17 22.02 8.43
C LEU A 104 -22.16 21.92 7.26
N LEU A 105 -23.46 21.93 7.54
CA LEU A 105 -24.50 21.85 6.52
C LEU A 105 -24.63 23.17 5.73
N GLU A 106 -24.45 24.30 6.40
CA GLU A 106 -24.57 25.64 5.81
C GLU A 106 -23.28 26.11 5.14
N SER A 107 -22.15 25.47 5.44
CA SER A 107 -20.85 25.88 4.90
C SER A 107 -20.78 25.75 3.37
N PRO A 108 -20.27 26.78 2.66
CA PRO A 108 -19.97 26.66 1.24
C PRO A 108 -18.75 25.76 0.95
N ALA A 109 -17.98 25.38 1.98
CA ALA A 109 -16.81 24.52 1.88
C ALA A 109 -16.78 23.49 3.04
N PRO A 110 -17.76 22.56 3.09
CA PRO A 110 -17.98 21.67 4.23
C PRO A 110 -16.77 20.75 4.49
N GLU A 111 -16.07 20.30 3.45
CA GLU A 111 -14.85 19.49 3.57
C GLU A 111 -13.72 20.20 4.32
N LYS A 112 -13.54 21.51 4.06
CA LYS A 112 -12.50 22.32 4.73
C LYS A 112 -12.85 22.55 6.20
N LEU A 113 -14.11 22.90 6.47
CA LEU A 113 -14.60 23.08 7.83
C LEU A 113 -14.51 21.76 8.61
N PHE A 114 -14.88 20.65 7.98
CA PHE A 114 -14.79 19.33 8.59
C PHE A 114 -13.35 18.95 8.94
N SER A 115 -12.40 19.14 8.01
CA SER A 115 -10.98 18.96 8.28
C SER A 115 -10.51 19.83 9.45
N LEU A 116 -10.94 21.10 9.51
CA LEU A 116 -10.61 22.01 10.62
C LEU A 116 -11.12 21.48 11.96
N LEU A 117 -12.39 21.08 12.03
CA LEU A 117 -13.02 20.54 13.25
C LEU A 117 -12.32 19.27 13.72
N LEU A 118 -11.96 18.38 12.78
CA LEU A 118 -11.27 17.15 13.08
C LEU A 118 -9.86 17.40 13.65
N ARG A 119 -9.11 18.34 13.06
CA ARG A 119 -7.76 18.72 13.53
C ARG A 119 -7.80 19.34 14.91
N ASN A 120 -8.79 20.18 15.20
CA ASN A 120 -8.95 20.81 16.51
C ASN A 120 -9.25 19.79 17.62
N GLN A 121 -9.92 18.67 17.31
CA GLN A 121 -10.26 17.65 18.29
C GLN A 121 -9.18 16.57 18.48
N LEU A 122 -8.46 16.19 17.42
CA LEU A 122 -7.54 15.05 17.43
C LEU A 122 -6.05 15.43 17.29
N GLY A 123 -5.74 16.65 16.86
CA GLY A 123 -4.39 17.06 16.45
C GLY A 123 -3.99 16.53 15.07
N ARG A 124 -2.99 17.16 14.44
CA ARG A 124 -2.52 16.85 13.08
C ARG A 124 -1.97 15.42 12.98
N MET A 125 -1.10 15.03 13.92
CA MET A 125 -0.39 13.75 13.88
C MET A 125 -1.29 12.53 14.13
N SER A 126 -2.42 12.70 14.81
CA SER A 126 -3.40 11.63 15.02
C SER A 126 -4.13 11.22 13.72
N VAL A 127 -4.19 12.13 12.75
CA VAL A 127 -4.92 11.94 11.48
C VAL A 127 -4.03 11.92 10.25
N GLN A 128 -2.71 12.02 10.46
CA GLN A 128 -1.69 11.84 9.45
C GLN A 128 -1.81 10.45 8.78
N PRO A 129 -1.92 10.35 7.44
CA PRO A 129 -2.27 9.10 6.76
C PRO A 129 -1.08 8.35 6.14
N PHE A 130 0.11 8.96 6.03
CA PHE A 130 1.24 8.30 5.38
C PHE A 130 1.72 7.11 6.21
N ASN A 131 1.73 5.94 5.58
CA ASN A 131 2.12 4.69 6.20
C ASN A 131 2.97 3.87 5.23
N ILE A 132 4.18 3.53 5.66
CA ILE A 132 5.15 2.77 4.87
C ILE A 132 5.13 1.26 5.15
N LEU A 133 4.44 0.85 6.22
CA LEU A 133 4.40 -0.54 6.70
C LEU A 133 3.16 -1.28 6.20
N LEU A 134 2.05 -0.56 6.00
CA LEU A 134 0.79 -1.13 5.55
C LEU A 134 0.54 -0.79 4.07
N PRO A 135 -0.19 -1.65 3.34
CA PRO A 135 -0.74 -1.29 2.04
C PRO A 135 -1.59 -0.02 2.17
N ALA A 136 -1.54 0.85 1.15
CA ALA A 136 -2.36 2.05 1.11
C ALA A 136 -3.84 1.74 1.34
N SER A 137 -4.48 2.53 2.20
CA SER A 137 -5.94 2.57 2.35
C SER A 137 -6.60 3.07 1.07
N ASN A 138 -7.90 2.83 0.91
CA ASN A 138 -8.63 3.20 -0.31
C ASN A 138 -8.51 4.70 -0.62
N ASN A 139 -8.60 5.55 0.41
CA ASN A 139 -8.47 6.99 0.23
C ASN A 139 -7.02 7.42 -0.05
N MET A 140 -6.00 6.63 0.30
CA MET A 140 -4.58 6.90 0.05
C MET A 140 -4.02 6.15 -1.18
N PHE A 141 -4.87 5.53 -1.98
CA PHE A 141 -4.44 4.91 -3.23
C PHE A 141 -4.36 5.95 -4.36
N PHE A 142 -3.15 6.19 -4.88
CA PHE A 142 -2.91 7.18 -5.94
C PHE A 142 -2.32 6.55 -7.19
N GLY A 143 -2.79 7.02 -8.35
CA GLY A 143 -2.33 6.59 -9.66
C GLY A 143 -2.78 5.17 -10.00
N ARG A 144 -1.99 4.48 -10.84
CA ARG A 144 -2.22 3.08 -11.24
C ARG A 144 -3.54 2.77 -11.93
N GLU A 145 -4.25 3.78 -12.44
CA GLU A 145 -5.55 3.56 -13.09
C GLU A 145 -5.45 2.68 -14.33
N ARG A 146 -4.30 2.72 -15.03
CA ARG A 146 -4.06 1.81 -16.16
C ARG A 146 -3.99 0.37 -15.66
N GLU A 147 -3.11 0.09 -14.69
CA GLU A 147 -2.93 -1.23 -14.09
C GLU A 147 -4.24 -1.76 -13.47
N LEU A 148 -4.97 -0.94 -12.71
CA LEU A 148 -6.28 -1.28 -12.16
C LEU A 148 -7.31 -1.57 -13.25
N SER A 149 -7.35 -0.75 -14.30
CA SER A 149 -8.30 -0.96 -15.40
C SER A 149 -8.02 -2.26 -16.13
N ARG A 150 -6.75 -2.64 -16.31
CA ARG A 150 -6.38 -3.95 -16.87
C ARG A 150 -6.85 -5.09 -15.97
N LEU A 151 -6.52 -5.06 -14.68
CA LEU A 151 -6.97 -6.06 -13.72
C LEU A 151 -8.51 -6.18 -13.65
N PHE A 152 -9.22 -5.05 -13.78
CA PHE A 152 -10.67 -5.05 -13.70
C PHE A 152 -11.36 -5.50 -15.01
N ASN A 153 -10.90 -5.00 -16.16
CA ASN A 153 -11.56 -5.18 -17.46
C ASN A 153 -11.09 -6.42 -18.24
N GLU A 154 -9.84 -6.84 -18.09
CA GLU A 154 -9.29 -8.02 -18.81
C GLU A 154 -9.57 -9.30 -17.99
N ASP A 155 -10.84 -9.65 -17.85
CA ASP A 155 -11.35 -10.72 -16.96
C ASP A 155 -10.99 -12.16 -17.39
N THR A 156 -10.56 -12.36 -18.63
CA THR A 156 -10.07 -13.65 -19.16
C THR A 156 -8.55 -13.81 -19.03
N ALA A 157 -7.83 -12.72 -18.78
CA ALA A 157 -6.38 -12.70 -18.62
C ALA A 157 -5.99 -12.95 -17.16
N SER A 158 -4.93 -13.73 -17.00
CA SER A 158 -4.28 -13.95 -15.70
C SER A 158 -2.98 -13.13 -15.64
N PHE A 159 -2.64 -12.61 -14.46
CA PHE A 159 -1.57 -11.64 -14.29
C PHE A 159 -0.51 -12.10 -13.29
N ALA A 160 0.73 -11.74 -13.56
CA ALA A 160 1.84 -11.76 -12.62
C ALA A 160 2.26 -10.32 -12.32
N ILE A 161 1.93 -9.82 -11.12
CA ILE A 161 2.37 -8.53 -10.60
C ILE A 161 3.70 -8.74 -9.88
N ALA A 162 4.80 -8.65 -10.63
CA ALA A 162 6.14 -8.96 -10.13
C ALA A 162 7.07 -7.74 -10.20
N GLY A 163 7.98 -7.62 -9.23
CA GLY A 163 8.92 -6.52 -9.16
C GLY A 163 9.33 -6.14 -7.74
N PRO A 164 10.09 -5.06 -7.57
CA PRO A 164 10.64 -4.67 -6.29
C PRO A 164 9.59 -4.48 -5.19
N SER A 165 10.03 -4.65 -3.95
CA SER A 165 9.23 -4.39 -2.76
C SER A 165 8.81 -2.92 -2.70
N ARG A 166 7.68 -2.64 -2.03
CA ARG A 166 7.24 -1.27 -1.69
C ARG A 166 6.90 -0.36 -2.89
N LEU A 167 6.60 -0.92 -4.07
CA LEU A 167 6.01 -0.19 -5.21
C LEU A 167 4.47 -0.19 -5.26
N GLY A 168 3.83 -0.84 -4.28
CA GLY A 168 2.37 -0.87 -4.14
C GLY A 168 1.66 -2.07 -4.78
N LYS A 169 2.33 -3.23 -4.88
CA LYS A 169 1.72 -4.48 -5.41
C LYS A 169 0.49 -4.92 -4.61
N THR A 170 0.66 -5.15 -3.30
CA THR A 170 -0.44 -5.49 -2.40
C THR A 170 -1.50 -4.38 -2.34
N SER A 171 -1.09 -3.10 -2.41
CA SER A 171 -2.05 -1.98 -2.47
C SER A 171 -2.90 -2.01 -3.74
N LEU A 172 -2.31 -2.30 -4.90
CA LEU A 172 -3.00 -2.42 -6.18
C LEU A 172 -4.03 -3.54 -6.15
N VAL A 173 -3.65 -4.70 -5.59
CA VAL A 173 -4.55 -5.85 -5.45
C VAL A 173 -5.71 -5.57 -4.51
N LYS A 174 -5.44 -5.00 -3.33
CA LYS A 174 -6.51 -4.63 -2.38
C LYS A 174 -7.47 -3.61 -2.99
N GLN A 175 -6.95 -2.67 -3.77
CA GLN A 175 -7.78 -1.70 -4.49
C GLN A 175 -8.62 -2.35 -5.60
N HIS A 176 -8.08 -3.36 -6.30
CA HIS A 176 -8.84 -4.17 -7.25
C HIS A 176 -9.99 -4.93 -6.55
N GLU A 177 -9.71 -5.58 -5.41
CA GLU A 177 -10.75 -6.24 -4.60
C GLU A 177 -11.84 -5.25 -4.17
N PHE A 178 -11.43 -4.07 -3.71
CA PHE A 178 -12.34 -3.01 -3.30
C PHE A 178 -13.24 -2.56 -4.46
N ARG A 179 -12.66 -2.34 -5.65
CA ARG A 179 -13.39 -1.94 -6.87
C ARG A 179 -14.40 -3.00 -7.32
N ILE A 180 -14.06 -4.28 -7.21
CA ILE A 180 -14.99 -5.41 -7.46
C ILE A 180 -16.18 -5.35 -6.50
N ARG A 181 -15.94 -5.12 -5.20
CA ARG A 181 -17.01 -5.03 -4.19
C ARG A 181 -17.91 -3.83 -4.41
N GLN A 182 -17.33 -2.65 -4.66
CA GLN A 182 -18.07 -1.41 -4.87
C GLN A 182 -19.00 -1.49 -6.09
N LYS A 183 -18.53 -2.08 -7.19
CA LYS A 183 -19.33 -2.21 -8.42
C LYS A 183 -20.34 -3.36 -8.38
N LEU A 184 -20.49 -4.05 -7.24
CA LEU A 184 -21.32 -5.24 -7.08
C LEU A 184 -21.04 -6.27 -8.19
N ASP A 185 -19.76 -6.39 -8.56
CA ASP A 185 -19.36 -7.27 -9.63
C ASP A 185 -19.59 -8.73 -9.22
N PRO A 186 -20.28 -9.54 -10.04
CA PRO A 186 -20.64 -10.88 -9.62
C PRO A 186 -19.43 -11.83 -9.46
N ARG A 187 -18.22 -11.43 -9.91
CA ARG A 187 -16.95 -12.11 -9.55
C ARG A 187 -16.67 -12.07 -8.04
N ASN A 188 -17.24 -11.12 -7.30
CA ASN A 188 -17.04 -11.00 -5.87
C ASN A 188 -17.43 -12.27 -5.09
N ALA A 189 -18.41 -13.04 -5.59
CA ALA A 189 -18.88 -14.27 -4.94
C ALA A 189 -17.90 -15.45 -5.07
N CYS A 190 -17.01 -15.43 -6.05
CA CYS A 190 -16.04 -16.51 -6.34
C CYS A 190 -14.59 -16.02 -6.33
N ARG A 191 -14.34 -14.91 -5.62
CA ARG A 191 -13.02 -14.30 -5.46
C ARG A 191 -12.40 -14.70 -4.14
N TYR A 192 -11.17 -15.20 -4.19
CA TYR A 192 -10.43 -15.64 -3.01
C TYR A 192 -9.05 -14.97 -2.97
N TYR A 193 -8.74 -14.40 -1.82
CA TYR A 193 -7.44 -13.79 -1.53
C TYR A 193 -6.62 -14.70 -0.62
N PHE A 194 -5.37 -14.93 -1.01
CA PHE A 194 -4.39 -15.77 -0.32
C PHE A 194 -3.14 -14.94 -0.05
N ASP A 195 -2.74 -14.85 1.21
CA ASP A 195 -1.42 -14.36 1.60
C ASP A 195 -0.54 -15.56 1.92
N PHE A 196 0.46 -15.85 1.11
CA PHE A 196 1.28 -17.04 1.30
C PHE A 196 2.24 -16.96 2.49
N ARG A 197 2.34 -15.79 3.15
CA ARG A 197 3.00 -15.69 4.46
C ARG A 197 2.24 -16.44 5.55
N ASP A 198 0.92 -16.60 5.38
CA ASP A 198 0.08 -17.38 6.29
C ASP A 198 0.15 -18.89 6.02
N CYS A 199 0.78 -19.29 4.91
CA CYS A 199 0.94 -20.70 4.54
C CYS A 199 2.13 -21.31 5.31
N THR A 200 1.83 -21.97 6.43
CA THR A 200 2.84 -22.60 7.29
C THR A 200 3.45 -23.86 6.66
N ASN A 201 2.67 -24.65 5.92
CA ASN A 201 3.11 -25.88 5.27
C ASN A 201 3.26 -25.69 3.76
N LYS A 202 4.51 -25.52 3.31
CA LYS A 202 4.86 -25.28 1.89
C LYS A 202 5.08 -26.55 1.07
N THR A 203 4.71 -27.73 1.59
CA THR A 203 4.68 -28.96 0.78
C THR A 203 3.55 -28.89 -0.26
N PRO A 204 3.60 -29.68 -1.35
CA PRO A 204 2.54 -29.69 -2.36
C PRO A 204 1.13 -29.92 -1.78
N ASP A 205 1.01 -30.89 -0.85
CA ASP A 205 -0.25 -31.13 -0.13
C ASP A 205 -0.64 -29.95 0.76
N GLY A 206 0.32 -29.37 1.50
CA GLY A 206 0.05 -28.23 2.38
C GLY A 206 -0.45 -27.00 1.63
N ILE A 207 0.12 -26.71 0.46
CA ILE A 207 -0.33 -25.63 -0.42
C ILE A 207 -1.73 -25.92 -0.95
N ALA A 208 -1.99 -27.16 -1.40
CA ALA A 208 -3.30 -27.55 -1.91
C ALA A 208 -4.40 -27.45 -0.83
N GLN A 209 -4.10 -27.87 0.40
CA GLN A 209 -4.98 -27.72 1.57
C GLN A 209 -5.22 -26.25 1.92
N PHE A 210 -4.16 -25.44 1.94
CA PHE A 210 -4.27 -24.00 2.20
C PHE A 210 -5.20 -23.32 1.19
N ILE A 211 -5.06 -23.67 -0.09
CA ILE A 211 -5.94 -23.17 -1.14
C ILE A 211 -7.38 -23.65 -0.94
N ALA A 212 -7.56 -24.96 -0.74
CA ALA A 212 -8.88 -25.57 -0.62
C ALA A 212 -9.67 -25.04 0.58
N LEU A 213 -9.04 -24.93 1.76
CA LEU A 213 -9.68 -24.45 3.00
C LEU A 213 -10.18 -23.01 2.90
N ARG A 214 -9.48 -22.16 2.15
CA ARG A 214 -9.90 -20.77 1.95
C ARG A 214 -11.10 -20.66 1.00
N ILE A 215 -11.20 -21.59 0.05
CA ILE A 215 -12.30 -21.65 -0.92
C ILE A 215 -13.54 -22.29 -0.29
N ASP A 216 -13.33 -23.42 0.38
CA ASP A 216 -14.36 -24.21 1.07
C ASP A 216 -13.80 -24.71 2.42
N ASN A 217 -14.35 -24.20 3.51
CA ASN A 217 -13.92 -24.55 4.87
C ASN A 217 -14.58 -25.87 5.35
N SER A 218 -14.30 -26.96 4.63
CA SER A 218 -14.81 -28.29 4.94
C SER A 218 -13.70 -29.22 5.43
N SER A 219 -14.08 -30.28 6.15
CA SER A 219 -13.13 -31.32 6.59
C SER A 219 -12.46 -32.03 5.43
N ARG A 220 -13.13 -32.12 4.27
CA ARG A 220 -12.56 -32.66 3.02
C ARG A 220 -11.45 -31.74 2.48
N SER A 221 -11.62 -30.43 2.53
CA SER A 221 -10.58 -29.48 2.14
C SER A 221 -9.36 -29.55 3.06
N ALA A 222 -9.55 -29.84 4.35
CA ALA A 222 -8.46 -29.97 5.32
C ALA A 222 -7.54 -31.18 5.04
N SER A 223 -8.05 -32.23 4.40
CA SER A 223 -7.30 -33.45 4.08
C SER A 223 -6.95 -33.58 2.60
N LEU A 224 -7.23 -32.54 1.79
CA LEU A 224 -7.05 -32.56 0.35
C LEU A 224 -5.59 -32.88 -0.01
N LYS A 225 -5.42 -33.74 -1.02
CA LYS A 225 -4.11 -34.05 -1.59
C LYS A 225 -3.84 -33.22 -2.83
N PHE A 226 -2.57 -32.94 -3.12
CA PHE A 226 -2.16 -32.20 -4.31
C PHE A 226 -2.75 -32.79 -5.59
N ALA A 227 -2.73 -34.12 -5.73
CA ALA A 227 -3.29 -34.83 -6.89
C ALA A 227 -4.80 -34.56 -7.11
N GLU A 228 -5.53 -34.12 -6.08
CA GLU A 228 -6.96 -33.84 -6.14
C GLU A 228 -7.26 -32.35 -6.43
N LEU A 229 -6.25 -31.47 -6.43
CA LEU A 229 -6.43 -30.02 -6.56
C LEU A 229 -7.15 -29.64 -7.86
N SER A 230 -6.76 -30.23 -8.98
CA SER A 230 -7.40 -30.00 -10.29
C SER A 230 -8.90 -30.36 -10.27
N HIS A 231 -9.22 -31.51 -9.70
CA HIS A 231 -10.60 -31.98 -9.57
C HIS A 231 -11.40 -31.08 -8.63
N PHE A 232 -10.82 -30.66 -7.51
CA PHE A 232 -11.44 -29.71 -6.59
C PHE A 232 -11.79 -28.39 -7.29
N LEU A 233 -10.86 -27.80 -8.04
CA LEU A 233 -11.12 -26.56 -8.78
C LEU A 233 -12.23 -26.72 -9.83
N LYS A 234 -12.32 -27.88 -10.49
CA LYS A 234 -13.41 -28.19 -11.43
C LYS A 234 -14.78 -28.23 -10.74
N VAL A 235 -14.85 -28.83 -9.56
CA VAL A 235 -16.08 -28.87 -8.76
C VAL A 235 -16.48 -27.45 -8.35
N GLN A 236 -15.54 -26.66 -7.81
CA GLN A 236 -15.81 -25.30 -7.35
C GLN A 236 -16.21 -24.35 -8.49
N ARG A 237 -15.58 -24.48 -9.67
CA ARG A 237 -15.99 -23.74 -10.87
C ARG A 237 -17.41 -24.09 -11.32
N THR A 238 -17.80 -25.37 -11.21
CA THR A 238 -19.17 -25.81 -11.51
C THR A 238 -20.17 -25.20 -10.53
N VAL A 239 -19.87 -25.21 -9.24
CA VAL A 239 -20.72 -24.61 -8.19
C VAL A 239 -20.87 -23.09 -8.36
N ALA A 240 -19.78 -22.40 -8.72
CA ALA A 240 -19.79 -20.96 -8.93
C ALA A 240 -20.41 -20.54 -10.28
N GLU A 241 -20.64 -21.48 -11.19
CA GLU A 241 -21.05 -21.25 -12.59
C GLU A 241 -20.12 -20.31 -13.38
N ARG A 242 -18.89 -20.10 -12.90
CA ARG A 242 -17.89 -19.21 -13.50
C ARG A 242 -16.47 -19.56 -13.02
N PRO A 243 -15.42 -19.10 -13.73
CA PRO A 243 -14.05 -19.27 -13.25
C PRO A 243 -13.84 -18.58 -11.89
N LEU A 244 -13.11 -19.24 -11.00
CA LEU A 244 -12.71 -18.66 -9.71
C LEU A 244 -11.68 -17.55 -9.92
N GLU A 245 -11.77 -16.43 -9.20
CA GLU A 245 -10.72 -15.41 -9.21
C GLU A 245 -9.79 -15.62 -8.01
N LEU A 246 -8.59 -16.15 -8.27
CA LEU A 246 -7.61 -16.46 -7.25
C LEU A 246 -6.52 -15.39 -7.23
N ILE A 247 -6.48 -14.64 -6.13
CA ILE A 247 -5.50 -13.60 -5.87
C ILE A 247 -4.48 -14.15 -4.88
N LEU A 248 -3.27 -14.43 -5.35
CA LEU A 248 -2.22 -15.09 -4.58
C LEU A 248 -1.07 -14.10 -4.35
N ASP A 249 -0.94 -13.57 -3.13
CA ASP A 249 0.09 -12.61 -2.72
C ASP A 249 1.28 -13.29 -2.02
N GLU A 250 2.45 -12.67 -2.13
CA GLU A 250 3.73 -13.14 -1.58
C GLU A 250 4.12 -14.57 -2.00
N VAL A 251 3.98 -14.87 -3.30
CA VAL A 251 4.14 -16.25 -3.82
C VAL A 251 5.58 -16.71 -4.04
N ASP A 252 6.60 -15.87 -3.80
CA ASP A 252 7.98 -16.17 -4.16
C ASP A 252 8.50 -17.50 -3.62
N GLU A 253 8.07 -17.89 -2.42
CA GLU A 253 8.52 -19.12 -1.77
C GLU A 253 7.87 -20.39 -2.33
N VAL A 254 6.80 -20.25 -3.12
CA VAL A 254 5.94 -21.37 -3.55
C VAL A 254 5.69 -21.39 -5.06
N CYS A 255 5.93 -20.31 -5.78
CA CYS A 255 5.52 -20.17 -7.18
C CYS A 255 6.21 -21.13 -8.17
N GLN A 256 7.31 -21.76 -7.75
CA GLN A 256 8.04 -22.75 -8.56
C GLN A 256 7.62 -24.20 -8.27
N THR A 257 6.75 -24.44 -7.28
CA THR A 257 6.31 -25.77 -6.86
C THR A 257 5.25 -26.38 -7.79
N GLU A 258 5.02 -27.70 -7.72
CA GLU A 258 4.03 -28.38 -8.58
C GLU A 258 2.59 -27.83 -8.46
N PRO A 259 2.08 -27.45 -7.26
CA PRO A 259 0.77 -26.82 -7.13
C PRO A 259 0.57 -25.59 -8.01
N PHE A 260 1.59 -24.73 -8.14
CA PHE A 260 1.49 -23.53 -8.98
C PHE A 260 1.53 -23.85 -10.48
N GLN A 261 2.22 -24.92 -10.86
CA GLN A 261 2.15 -25.44 -12.23
C GLN A 261 0.75 -25.98 -12.54
N GLU A 262 0.14 -26.71 -11.61
CA GLU A 262 -1.24 -27.19 -11.76
C GLU A 262 -2.25 -26.05 -11.79
N LEU A 263 -2.06 -24.99 -10.99
CA LEU A 263 -2.88 -23.77 -11.06
C LEU A 263 -2.77 -23.11 -12.44
N ALA A 264 -1.58 -23.06 -13.04
CA ALA A 264 -1.40 -22.50 -14.38
C ALA A 264 -2.18 -23.31 -15.44
N ILE A 265 -2.14 -24.64 -15.33
CA ILE A 265 -2.90 -25.56 -16.19
C ILE A 265 -4.41 -25.37 -15.98
N ALA A 266 -4.86 -25.28 -14.73
CA ALA A 266 -6.26 -25.01 -14.39
C ALA A 266 -6.74 -23.66 -14.95
N ALA A 267 -5.88 -22.64 -14.93
CA ALA A 267 -6.17 -21.34 -15.51
C ALA A 267 -6.20 -21.36 -17.04
N HIS A 268 -5.42 -22.25 -17.69
CA HIS A 268 -5.52 -22.49 -19.12
C HIS A 268 -6.85 -23.17 -19.50
N GLN A 269 -7.32 -24.10 -18.65
CA GLN A 269 -8.61 -24.78 -18.81
C GLN A 269 -9.83 -23.90 -18.44
N GLY A 270 -9.62 -22.64 -18.06
CA GLY A 270 -10.68 -21.72 -17.66
C GLY A 270 -11.38 -22.08 -16.35
N LEU A 271 -10.70 -22.85 -15.47
CA LEU A 271 -11.23 -23.16 -14.13
C LEU A 271 -11.06 -21.99 -13.18
N CYS A 272 -9.99 -21.22 -13.36
CA CYS A 272 -9.68 -20.05 -12.56
C CYS A 272 -8.98 -18.97 -13.39
N ARG A 273 -9.03 -17.76 -12.85
CA ARG A 273 -8.21 -16.61 -13.23
C ARG A 273 -7.20 -16.40 -12.11
N LEU A 274 -5.93 -16.20 -12.46
CA LEU A 274 -4.86 -16.03 -11.50
C LEU A 274 -4.37 -14.57 -11.48
N ILE A 275 -4.21 -14.01 -10.29
CA ILE A 275 -3.48 -12.77 -10.05
C ILE A 275 -2.39 -13.07 -9.04
N LEU A 276 -1.17 -13.29 -9.51
CA LEU A 276 -0.01 -13.60 -8.68
C LEU A 276 0.75 -12.32 -8.33
N CYS A 277 1.10 -12.14 -7.06
CA CYS A 277 1.96 -11.05 -6.62
C CYS A 277 3.23 -11.59 -5.97
N GLY A 278 4.36 -11.04 -6.40
CA GLY A 278 5.67 -11.48 -5.91
C GLY A 278 6.77 -10.47 -6.19
N ARG A 279 7.96 -10.82 -5.73
CA ARG A 279 9.18 -10.04 -5.80
C ARG A 279 10.11 -10.59 -6.89
N GLU A 280 11.08 -11.39 -6.47
CA GLU A 280 12.26 -11.78 -7.22
C GLU A 280 12.02 -13.10 -7.96
N VAL A 281 11.56 -14.13 -7.26
CA VAL A 281 11.40 -15.47 -7.82
C VAL A 281 10.31 -15.47 -8.87
N LEU A 282 9.19 -14.79 -8.59
CA LEU A 282 8.12 -14.61 -9.58
C LEU A 282 8.61 -13.80 -10.79
N LEU A 283 9.36 -12.71 -10.57
CA LEU A 283 9.89 -11.90 -11.67
C LEU A 283 10.87 -12.70 -12.54
N LYS A 284 11.83 -13.41 -11.92
CA LYS A 284 12.79 -14.28 -12.62
C LYS A 284 12.06 -15.39 -13.39
N THR A 285 11.00 -15.97 -12.81
CA THR A 285 10.16 -16.97 -13.48
C THR A 285 9.46 -16.39 -14.71
N MET A 286 8.93 -15.16 -14.63
CA MET A 286 8.28 -14.52 -15.78
C MET A 286 9.27 -14.08 -16.88
N LEU A 287 10.47 -13.61 -16.50
CA LEU A 287 11.46 -13.16 -17.47
C LEU A 287 12.19 -14.34 -18.14
N TYR A 288 12.72 -15.26 -17.34
CA TYR A 288 13.66 -16.28 -17.80
C TYR A 288 13.16 -17.72 -17.65
N GLY A 289 12.13 -17.94 -16.83
CA GLY A 289 11.62 -19.27 -16.56
C GLY A 289 11.13 -19.98 -17.82
N ASN A 290 11.16 -21.31 -17.79
CA ASN A 290 10.45 -22.17 -18.72
C ASN A 290 9.36 -22.92 -17.93
N SER A 291 8.36 -22.19 -17.47
CA SER A 291 7.29 -22.73 -16.61
C SER A 291 5.92 -22.48 -17.25
N PRO A 292 4.90 -23.32 -16.95
CA PRO A 292 3.52 -23.08 -17.37
C PRO A 292 2.99 -21.69 -16.98
N LEU A 293 3.46 -21.15 -15.85
CA LEU A 293 3.10 -19.80 -15.39
C LEU A 293 3.50 -18.73 -16.40
N LYS A 294 4.73 -18.78 -16.95
CA LYS A 294 5.22 -17.78 -17.90
C LYS A 294 4.35 -17.71 -19.15
N TYR A 295 3.90 -18.86 -19.64
CA TYR A 295 3.07 -18.94 -20.85
C TYR A 295 1.60 -18.61 -20.59
N ARG A 296 1.16 -18.64 -19.32
CA ARG A 296 -0.25 -18.37 -18.96
C ARG A 296 -0.49 -16.96 -18.45
N LEU A 297 0.50 -16.33 -17.82
CA LEU A 297 0.37 -15.06 -17.13
C LEU A 297 0.96 -13.90 -17.94
N GLU A 298 0.32 -12.75 -17.84
CA GLU A 298 0.90 -11.50 -18.32
C GLU A 298 1.68 -10.79 -17.20
N LEU A 299 2.91 -10.37 -17.50
CA LEU A 299 3.74 -9.64 -16.54
C LEU A 299 3.26 -8.19 -16.43
N LEU A 300 2.72 -7.83 -15.26
CA LEU A 300 2.34 -6.46 -14.88
C LEU A 300 3.39 -5.87 -13.93
N ARG A 301 4.43 -5.26 -14.49
CA ARG A 301 5.50 -4.63 -13.70
C ARG A 301 5.12 -3.21 -13.29
N LEU A 302 5.11 -2.94 -11.99
CA LEU A 302 4.88 -1.59 -11.47
C LEU A 302 6.13 -0.73 -11.64
N LYS A 303 5.97 0.44 -12.28
CA LYS A 303 6.97 1.53 -12.33
C LYS A 303 6.80 2.49 -11.15
N PRO A 304 7.68 3.47 -10.87
CA PRO A 304 7.33 4.59 -10.01
C PRO A 304 6.06 5.30 -10.47
N LEU A 305 5.48 6.12 -9.60
CA LEU A 305 4.27 6.87 -9.95
C LEU A 305 4.57 7.88 -11.06
N ASP A 306 3.56 8.15 -11.89
CA ASP A 306 3.60 9.31 -12.77
C ASP A 306 3.66 10.60 -11.94
N ALA A 307 4.17 11.68 -12.55
CA ALA A 307 4.40 12.95 -11.85
C ALA A 307 3.13 13.50 -11.18
N THR A 308 1.98 13.38 -11.85
CA THR A 308 0.69 13.88 -11.33
C THR A 308 0.26 13.11 -10.09
N SER A 309 0.33 11.77 -10.14
CA SER A 309 -0.04 10.91 -9.02
C SER A 309 0.94 11.05 -7.85
N ALA A 310 2.24 11.15 -8.12
CA ALA A 310 3.28 11.38 -7.11
C ALA A 310 3.07 12.72 -6.38
N ARG A 311 2.76 13.79 -7.14
CA ARG A 311 2.44 15.11 -6.57
C ARG A 311 1.22 15.05 -5.66
N LYS A 312 0.14 14.43 -6.12
CA LYS A 312 -1.10 14.27 -5.33
C LYS A 312 -0.87 13.45 -4.06
N LEU A 313 -0.10 12.36 -4.16
CA LEU A 313 0.23 11.51 -3.02
C LEU A 313 0.85 12.32 -1.87
N VAL A 314 1.73 13.28 -2.17
CA VAL A 314 2.37 14.12 -1.13
C VAL A 314 1.49 15.29 -0.71
N LEU A 315 1.03 16.08 -1.68
CA LEU A 315 0.50 17.41 -1.37
C LEU A 315 -0.94 17.38 -0.86
N THR A 316 -1.77 16.48 -1.39
CA THR A 316 -3.18 16.42 -0.97
C THR A 316 -3.28 16.08 0.52
N PRO A 317 -2.63 15.02 1.04
CA PRO A 317 -2.69 14.73 2.47
C PRO A 317 -2.07 15.81 3.35
N LEU A 318 -0.95 16.43 2.95
CA LEU A 318 -0.35 17.52 3.74
C LEU A 318 -1.32 18.70 3.91
N LYS A 319 -2.03 19.06 2.82
CA LYS A 319 -3.05 20.10 2.83
C LYS A 319 -4.29 19.69 3.65
N ASP A 320 -4.71 18.43 3.55
CA ASP A 320 -5.87 17.91 4.28
C ASP A 320 -5.63 17.82 5.80
N ILE A 321 -4.39 17.53 6.21
CA ILE A 321 -3.92 17.60 7.62
C ILE A 321 -3.72 19.06 8.07
N GLY A 322 -3.71 20.02 7.13
CA GLY A 322 -3.80 21.43 7.45
C GLY A 322 -2.57 22.28 7.17
N PHE A 323 -1.50 21.70 6.64
CA PHE A 323 -0.30 22.45 6.33
C PHE A 323 -0.49 23.27 5.05
N LYS A 324 -0.02 24.52 5.07
CA LYS A 324 0.24 25.27 3.84
C LYS A 324 1.52 24.73 3.21
N VAL A 325 1.57 24.66 1.88
CA VAL A 325 2.79 24.25 1.18
C VAL A 325 3.37 25.46 0.47
N GLU A 326 4.54 25.90 0.93
CA GLU A 326 5.27 27.02 0.35
C GLU A 326 6.13 26.53 -0.81
N HIS A 327 6.20 27.32 -1.89
CA HIS A 327 6.98 26.99 -3.09
C HIS A 327 6.72 25.55 -3.59
N GLU A 328 5.43 25.21 -3.74
CA GLU A 328 4.95 23.85 -4.03
C GLU A 328 5.72 23.14 -5.16
N GLU A 329 5.95 23.81 -6.29
CA GLU A 329 6.68 23.20 -7.41
C GLU A 329 8.12 22.85 -7.02
N LYS A 330 8.84 23.75 -6.33
CA LYS A 330 10.21 23.50 -5.88
C LYS A 330 10.28 22.37 -4.84
N LEU A 331 9.31 22.32 -3.91
CA LEU A 331 9.21 21.22 -2.94
C LEU A 331 9.03 19.88 -3.65
N VAL A 332 8.12 19.83 -4.63
CA VAL A 332 7.83 18.62 -5.41
C VAL A 332 9.03 18.19 -6.25
N GLU A 333 9.71 19.13 -6.91
CA GLU A 333 10.93 18.86 -7.68
C GLU A 333 12.01 18.20 -6.81
N LEU A 334 12.31 18.79 -5.65
CA LEU A 334 13.29 18.24 -4.71
C LEU A 334 12.89 16.84 -4.20
N LEU A 335 11.61 16.65 -3.87
CA LEU A 335 11.10 15.32 -3.49
C LEU A 335 11.19 14.32 -4.63
N PHE A 336 10.97 14.72 -5.88
CA PHE A 336 11.03 13.80 -7.02
C PHE A 336 12.46 13.38 -7.32
N GLU A 337 13.42 14.29 -7.21
CA GLU A 337 14.85 13.98 -7.28
C GLU A 337 15.25 12.99 -6.19
N LEU A 338 14.95 13.31 -4.93
CA LEU A 338 15.30 12.47 -3.78
C LEU A 338 14.62 11.11 -3.81
N THR A 339 13.37 11.01 -4.24
CA THR A 339 12.58 9.78 -4.08
C THR A 339 12.44 8.96 -5.37
N GLY A 340 12.81 9.52 -6.52
CA GLY A 340 12.55 8.89 -7.82
C GLY A 340 11.05 8.65 -8.10
N ARG A 341 10.16 9.34 -7.37
CA ARG A 341 8.69 9.13 -7.35
C ARG A 341 8.25 7.74 -6.87
N MET A 342 9.09 7.07 -6.09
CA MET A 342 8.73 5.79 -5.49
C MET A 342 7.70 6.00 -4.35
N PRO A 343 6.55 5.30 -4.35
CA PRO A 343 5.48 5.53 -3.37
C PRO A 343 5.93 5.50 -1.92
N HIS A 344 6.77 4.53 -1.55
CA HIS A 344 7.21 4.36 -0.17
C HIS A 344 8.18 5.46 0.29
N LEU A 345 9.10 5.91 -0.59
CA LEU A 345 9.99 7.03 -0.28
C LEU A 345 9.20 8.34 -0.20
N LEU A 346 8.24 8.57 -1.11
CA LEU A 346 7.36 9.75 -1.06
C LEU A 346 6.56 9.79 0.24
N GLN A 347 5.93 8.68 0.62
CA GLN A 347 5.19 8.59 1.88
C GLN A 347 6.09 8.78 3.10
N PHE A 348 7.30 8.22 3.09
CA PHE A 348 8.27 8.40 4.16
C PHE A 348 8.65 9.88 4.32
N HIS A 349 9.07 10.54 3.24
CA HIS A 349 9.48 11.94 3.29
C HIS A 349 8.29 12.85 3.67
N ALA A 350 7.11 12.62 3.10
CA ALA A 350 5.93 13.41 3.44
C ALA A 350 5.51 13.23 4.91
N LYS A 351 5.69 12.02 5.47
CA LYS A 351 5.53 11.77 6.91
C LYS A 351 6.52 12.56 7.73
N ARG A 352 7.81 12.47 7.43
CA ARG A 352 8.87 13.19 8.16
C ARG A 352 8.72 14.71 8.05
N LEU A 353 8.29 15.23 6.91
CA LEU A 353 7.97 16.66 6.74
C LEU A 353 6.82 17.11 7.62
N ALA A 354 5.76 16.29 7.73
CA ALA A 354 4.64 16.60 8.61
C ALA A 354 5.04 16.54 10.09
N GLU A 355 5.85 15.56 10.48
CA GLU A 355 6.39 15.42 11.85
C GLU A 355 7.27 16.62 12.21
N LEU A 356 8.23 16.98 11.34
CA LEU A 356 9.12 18.11 11.58
C LEU A 356 8.35 19.43 11.70
N ALA A 357 7.39 19.68 10.80
CA ALA A 357 6.59 20.89 10.87
C ALA A 357 5.66 20.94 12.10
N ASP A 358 5.20 19.79 12.61
CA ASP A 358 4.43 19.72 13.86
C ASP A 358 5.33 19.96 15.09
N GLU A 359 6.54 19.39 15.10
CA GLU A 359 7.56 19.61 16.15
C GLU A 359 8.01 21.07 16.23
N GLU A 360 8.08 21.77 15.10
CA GLU A 360 8.40 23.20 15.00
C GLU A 360 7.17 24.12 15.24
N GLU A 361 5.99 23.56 15.51
CA GLU A 361 4.71 24.27 15.59
C GLU A 361 4.42 25.14 14.34
N ALA A 362 4.94 24.73 13.18
CA ALA A 362 4.83 25.45 11.92
C ALA A 362 3.47 25.22 11.24
N ASP A 363 2.90 26.27 10.66
CA ASP A 363 1.69 26.19 9.84
C ASP A 363 1.97 25.86 8.37
N SER A 364 3.24 25.90 7.95
CA SER A 364 3.65 25.71 6.57
C SER A 364 4.83 24.75 6.43
N ILE A 365 4.84 24.03 5.31
CA ILE A 365 5.93 23.17 4.87
C ILE A 365 6.58 23.84 3.66
N SER A 366 7.83 24.24 3.83
CA SER A 366 8.69 24.83 2.80
C SER A 366 9.81 23.86 2.37
N PRO A 367 10.53 24.17 1.27
CA PRO A 367 11.72 23.43 0.86
C PRO A 367 12.83 23.37 1.91
N LEU A 368 12.86 24.29 2.88
CA LEU A 368 13.87 24.28 3.95
C LEU A 368 13.76 23.02 4.81
N HIS A 369 12.55 22.53 5.08
CA HIS A 369 12.35 21.30 5.83
C HIS A 369 12.98 20.08 5.13
N ILE A 370 13.04 20.06 3.78
CA ILE A 370 13.75 19.00 3.05
C ILE A 370 15.25 19.08 3.33
N GLU A 371 15.83 20.29 3.36
CA GLU A 371 17.24 20.46 3.71
C GLU A 371 17.53 20.05 5.16
N THR A 372 16.60 20.32 6.09
CA THR A 372 16.70 19.81 7.46
C THR A 372 16.67 18.27 7.50
N LEU A 373 15.77 17.64 6.74
CA LEU A 373 15.70 16.18 6.67
C LEU A 373 16.92 15.53 6.03
N LYS A 374 17.69 16.25 5.20
CA LYS A 374 18.97 15.75 4.68
C LYS A 374 20.03 15.54 5.77
N ALA A 375 19.88 16.18 6.92
CA ALA A 375 20.74 15.98 8.08
C ALA A 375 20.15 14.97 9.10
N ASP A 376 18.97 14.40 8.84
CA ASP A 376 18.28 13.49 9.76
C ASP A 376 18.80 12.04 9.62
N ASP A 377 19.37 11.50 10.70
CA ASP A 377 19.94 10.15 10.74
C ASP A 377 18.92 9.07 10.39
N LEU A 378 17.66 9.22 10.82
CA LEU A 378 16.59 8.26 10.51
C LEU A 378 16.31 8.22 9.01
N THR A 379 16.27 9.39 8.36
CA THR A 379 16.10 9.52 6.92
C THR A 379 17.28 8.95 6.16
N ALA A 380 18.51 9.22 6.61
CA ALA A 380 19.73 8.67 6.00
C ALA A 380 19.76 7.13 6.08
N ASN A 381 19.47 6.56 7.25
CA ASN A 381 19.38 5.11 7.44
C ASN A 381 18.29 4.47 6.58
N PHE A 382 17.11 5.09 6.49
CA PHE A 382 16.02 4.56 5.67
C PHE A 382 16.36 4.55 4.18
N CYS A 383 17.01 5.60 3.68
CA CYS A 383 17.37 5.72 2.26
C CYS A 383 18.55 4.83 1.86
N THR A 384 19.47 4.53 2.78
CA THR A 384 20.66 3.69 2.53
C THR A 384 20.45 2.21 2.84
N ALA A 385 19.39 1.85 3.59
CA ALA A 385 19.01 0.48 3.90
C ALA A 385 19.06 -0.48 2.69
N PRO A 386 18.60 -0.11 1.48
CA PRO A 386 18.69 -0.99 0.32
C PRO A 386 20.10 -1.48 -0.04
N ILE A 387 21.13 -0.68 0.20
CA ILE A 387 22.53 -1.06 -0.04
C ILE A 387 23.02 -1.97 1.09
N ILE A 388 22.68 -1.62 2.33
CA ILE A 388 23.12 -2.33 3.53
C ILE A 388 22.52 -3.74 3.58
N GLU A 389 21.24 -3.88 3.19
CA GLU A 389 20.52 -5.15 3.19
C GLU A 389 20.85 -6.05 1.98
N LEU A 390 21.68 -5.57 1.05
CA LEU A 390 22.01 -6.31 -0.17
C LEU A 390 22.94 -7.49 0.12
N LYS A 391 22.37 -8.69 0.12
CA LYS A 391 23.07 -9.94 0.51
C LYS A 391 24.16 -10.40 -0.46
N ASN A 392 24.04 -10.10 -1.75
CA ASN A 392 24.99 -10.53 -2.77
C ASN A 392 26.20 -9.59 -2.78
N PRO A 393 27.41 -10.04 -2.37
CA PRO A 393 28.57 -9.16 -2.25
C PRO A 393 28.98 -8.54 -3.58
N ARG A 394 28.86 -9.29 -4.69
CA ARG A 394 29.18 -8.78 -6.03
C ARG A 394 28.21 -7.70 -6.47
N ALA A 395 26.91 -7.88 -6.18
CA ALA A 395 25.91 -6.87 -6.46
C ALA A 395 26.13 -5.61 -5.59
N ARG A 396 26.48 -5.79 -4.31
CA ARG A 396 26.81 -4.69 -3.38
C ARG A 396 28.03 -3.90 -3.83
N LEU A 397 29.08 -4.59 -4.30
CA LEU A 397 30.26 -3.93 -4.86
C LEU A 397 29.92 -3.08 -6.07
N VAL A 398 29.15 -3.64 -7.02
CA VAL A 398 28.71 -2.91 -8.21
C VAL A 398 27.82 -1.72 -7.82
N ALA A 399 26.90 -1.89 -6.88
CA ALA A 399 26.05 -0.80 -6.39
C ALA A 399 26.89 0.35 -5.82
N LEU A 400 27.82 0.05 -4.92
CA LEU A 400 28.70 1.05 -4.30
C LEU A 400 29.56 1.77 -5.36
N ALA A 401 30.11 1.04 -6.32
CA ALA A 401 30.90 1.61 -7.41
C ALA A 401 30.07 2.55 -8.31
N LEU A 402 28.82 2.16 -8.64
CA LEU A 402 27.89 2.97 -9.43
C LEU A 402 27.54 4.29 -8.71
N LEU A 403 27.27 4.22 -7.41
CA LEU A 403 26.93 5.37 -6.57
C LEU A 403 28.14 6.30 -6.36
N LYS A 404 29.34 5.73 -6.17
CA LYS A 404 30.59 6.49 -6.09
C LYS A 404 30.85 7.29 -7.37
N GLY A 405 30.64 6.67 -8.53
CA GLY A 405 30.83 7.28 -9.84
C GLY A 405 29.70 8.23 -10.28
N ARG A 406 28.60 8.35 -9.52
CA ARG A 406 27.39 9.12 -9.87
C ARG A 406 26.88 8.83 -11.29
N ILE A 407 26.92 7.55 -11.68
CA ILE A 407 26.66 7.13 -13.06
C ILE A 407 25.15 7.08 -13.30
N ARG A 408 24.66 7.89 -14.25
CA ARG A 408 23.23 8.02 -14.53
C ARG A 408 22.66 6.93 -15.43
N ARG A 409 23.43 6.47 -16.43
CA ARG A 409 23.00 5.43 -17.39
C ARG A 409 23.89 4.22 -17.25
N ILE A 410 23.26 3.05 -17.13
CA ILE A 410 23.92 1.81 -16.79
C ILE A 410 23.68 0.80 -17.90
N GLU A 411 24.79 0.29 -18.41
CA GLU A 411 24.82 -0.77 -19.42
C GLU A 411 25.63 -1.95 -18.88
N PHE A 412 25.39 -3.15 -19.41
CA PHE A 412 26.05 -4.36 -18.90
C PHE A 412 27.58 -4.29 -19.01
N GLY A 413 28.10 -3.70 -20.10
CA GLY A 413 29.54 -3.50 -20.28
C GLY A 413 30.15 -2.60 -19.20
N LEU A 414 29.42 -1.58 -18.75
CA LEU A 414 29.85 -0.73 -17.63
C LEU A 414 29.91 -1.53 -16.33
N VAL A 415 28.89 -2.34 -16.04
CA VAL A 415 28.85 -3.20 -14.84
C VAL A 415 30.04 -4.16 -14.82
N GLN A 416 30.34 -4.79 -15.95
CA GLN A 416 31.53 -5.64 -16.09
C GLN A 416 32.84 -4.87 -15.89
N GLY A 417 32.92 -3.65 -16.44
CA GLY A 417 34.08 -2.77 -16.30
C GLY A 417 34.33 -2.36 -14.85
N LEU A 418 33.29 -1.95 -14.13
CA LEU A 418 33.36 -1.58 -12.71
C LEU A 418 33.79 -2.78 -11.85
N ALA A 419 33.20 -3.96 -12.07
CA ALA A 419 33.61 -5.16 -11.35
C ALA A 419 35.09 -5.51 -11.63
N ARG A 420 35.54 -5.37 -12.88
CA ARG A 420 36.93 -5.64 -13.27
C ARG A 420 37.92 -4.68 -12.62
N GLN A 421 37.57 -3.40 -12.45
CA GLN A 421 38.41 -2.44 -11.72
C GLN A 421 38.71 -2.88 -10.27
N HIS A 422 37.82 -3.70 -9.70
CA HIS A 422 37.98 -4.26 -8.36
C HIS A 422 38.42 -5.74 -8.36
N GLY A 423 38.91 -6.25 -9.50
CA GLY A 423 39.48 -7.59 -9.63
C GLY A 423 38.45 -8.71 -9.84
N ILE A 424 37.19 -8.39 -10.17
CA ILE A 424 36.12 -9.37 -10.38
C ILE A 424 35.79 -9.43 -11.88
N ASN A 425 35.89 -10.63 -12.46
CA ASN A 425 35.47 -10.86 -13.85
C ASN A 425 34.03 -11.38 -13.87
N LEU A 426 33.12 -10.61 -14.46
CA LEU A 426 31.72 -10.97 -14.62
C LEU A 426 31.43 -11.36 -16.08
N SER A 427 30.71 -12.47 -16.27
CA SER A 427 30.07 -12.77 -17.55
C SER A 427 28.93 -11.78 -17.85
N PHE A 428 28.44 -11.76 -19.09
CA PHE A 428 27.27 -10.95 -19.46
C PHE A 428 26.04 -11.33 -18.65
N GLU A 429 25.81 -12.64 -18.47
CA GLU A 429 24.71 -13.18 -17.68
C GLU A 429 24.78 -12.75 -16.22
N GLN A 430 25.97 -12.84 -15.60
CA GLN A 430 26.19 -12.38 -14.22
C GLN A 430 25.97 -10.87 -14.07
N ALA A 431 26.41 -10.06 -15.03
CA ALA A 431 26.19 -8.61 -15.00
C ALA A 431 24.69 -8.27 -15.10
N HIS A 432 23.96 -9.02 -15.92
CA HIS A 432 22.52 -8.89 -16.07
C HIS A 432 21.75 -9.34 -14.81
N GLU A 433 22.14 -10.45 -14.18
CA GLU A 433 21.61 -10.89 -12.89
C GLU A 433 21.83 -9.85 -11.80
N ILE A 434 23.04 -9.28 -11.70
CA ILE A 434 23.33 -8.18 -10.77
C ILE A 434 22.40 -7.00 -11.03
N CYS A 435 22.20 -6.58 -12.28
CA CYS A 435 21.28 -5.49 -12.58
C CYS A 435 19.85 -5.78 -12.12
N ASN A 436 19.38 -7.02 -12.25
CA ASN A 436 18.07 -7.43 -11.77
C ASN A 436 18.00 -7.43 -10.24
N ASP A 437 19.01 -7.95 -9.55
CA ASP A 437 19.11 -7.90 -8.08
C ASP A 437 19.05 -6.45 -7.59
N LEU A 438 19.73 -5.51 -8.26
CA LEU A 438 19.70 -4.10 -7.91
C LEU A 438 18.33 -3.45 -8.18
N ILE A 439 17.58 -3.89 -9.19
CA ILE A 439 16.19 -3.46 -9.40
C ILE A 439 15.29 -3.96 -8.27
N ILE A 440 15.39 -5.25 -7.93
CA ILE A 440 14.58 -5.88 -6.88
C ILE A 440 14.74 -5.16 -5.53
N ASN A 441 15.93 -4.63 -5.27
CA ASN A 441 16.25 -3.88 -4.07
C ASN A 441 16.03 -2.36 -4.21
N ASN A 442 15.37 -1.87 -5.27
CA ASN A 442 15.12 -0.43 -5.50
C ASN A 442 16.38 0.45 -5.56
N ILE A 443 17.54 -0.11 -5.90
CA ILE A 443 18.77 0.66 -6.16
C ILE A 443 18.75 1.16 -7.61
N LEU A 444 18.33 0.28 -8.53
CA LEU A 444 18.14 0.60 -9.93
C LEU A 444 16.66 0.59 -10.32
N ILE A 445 16.36 1.26 -11.41
CA ILE A 445 15.11 1.14 -12.14
C ILE A 445 15.40 0.80 -13.59
N TRP A 446 14.50 0.02 -14.20
CA TRP A 446 14.50 -0.25 -15.63
C TRP A 446 13.36 0.50 -16.34
N ASP A 447 13.72 1.57 -17.04
CA ASP A 447 12.82 2.43 -17.82
C ASP A 447 13.63 3.01 -19.00
N ASP A 448 13.47 2.40 -20.19
CA ASP A 448 14.31 2.66 -21.38
C ASP A 448 15.83 2.51 -21.15
N GLY A 449 16.18 1.62 -20.20
CA GLY A 449 17.55 1.34 -19.76
C GLY A 449 17.64 1.24 -18.23
N TYR A 450 18.81 0.86 -17.72
CA TYR A 450 19.07 0.84 -16.28
C TYR A 450 19.60 2.21 -15.84
N ARG A 451 19.07 2.72 -14.74
CA ARG A 451 19.53 3.95 -14.07
C ARG A 451 19.32 3.86 -12.57
N ILE A 452 20.02 4.71 -11.82
CA ILE A 452 19.79 4.85 -10.37
C ILE A 452 18.32 5.20 -10.12
N ALA A 453 17.71 4.54 -9.14
CA ALA A 453 16.29 4.65 -8.87
C ALA A 453 15.90 6.02 -8.31
N ASN A 454 16.76 6.64 -7.50
CA ASN A 454 16.52 7.89 -6.80
C ASN A 454 17.84 8.57 -6.38
N ASP A 455 17.85 9.88 -6.15
CA ASP A 455 19.07 10.58 -5.76
C ASP A 455 19.35 10.51 -4.25
N ALA A 456 18.34 10.22 -3.41
CA ALA A 456 18.55 10.10 -1.96
C ALA A 456 19.59 9.03 -1.63
N ILE A 457 19.51 7.85 -2.25
CA ILE A 457 20.46 6.77 -2.01
C ILE A 457 21.90 7.17 -2.35
N THR A 458 22.09 8.01 -3.38
CA THR A 458 23.40 8.54 -3.76
C THR A 458 23.85 9.60 -2.75
N PHE A 459 22.98 10.57 -2.46
CA PHE A 459 23.24 11.66 -1.54
C PHE A 459 23.66 11.14 -0.16
N TYR A 460 22.82 10.32 0.50
CA TYR A 460 23.08 9.85 1.86
C TYR A 460 24.25 8.87 1.93
N ALA A 461 24.49 8.06 0.89
CA ALA A 461 25.66 7.18 0.88
C ALA A 461 26.98 7.98 0.86
N HIS A 462 27.01 9.14 0.17
CA HIS A 462 28.17 10.04 0.17
C HIS A 462 28.31 10.81 1.50
N GLU A 463 27.22 11.42 1.99
CA GLU A 463 27.24 12.24 3.22
C GLU A 463 27.63 11.41 4.46
N MET A 464 27.20 10.15 4.54
CA MET A 464 27.54 9.28 5.67
C MET A 464 28.99 8.78 5.65
N GLY A 465 29.80 9.10 4.63
CA GLY A 465 31.15 8.55 4.46
C GLY A 465 31.16 7.01 4.32
N PHE A 466 30.00 6.42 4.03
CA PHE A 466 29.77 4.98 4.05
C PHE A 466 30.36 4.29 2.83
N ILE A 467 30.40 4.97 1.68
CA ILE A 467 30.78 4.35 0.40
C ILE A 467 32.19 3.77 0.44
N ASP A 468 33.18 4.52 0.90
CA ASP A 468 34.58 4.10 0.80
C ASP A 468 34.88 2.92 1.73
N SER A 469 34.45 2.99 2.99
CA SER A 469 34.61 1.90 3.97
C SER A 469 33.83 0.65 3.57
N ALA A 470 32.59 0.81 3.10
CA ALA A 470 31.77 -0.33 2.64
C ALA A 470 32.34 -0.96 1.36
N LEU A 471 32.96 -0.18 0.48
CA LEU A 471 33.57 -0.70 -0.74
C LEU A 471 34.80 -1.56 -0.39
N GLU A 472 35.65 -1.11 0.53
CA GLU A 472 36.79 -1.90 1.01
C GLU A 472 36.36 -3.21 1.66
N GLU A 473 35.36 -3.16 2.55
CA GLU A 473 34.77 -4.34 3.19
C GLU A 473 34.21 -5.33 2.14
N THR A 474 33.46 -4.82 1.17
CA THR A 474 32.82 -5.66 0.15
C THR A 474 33.83 -6.26 -0.83
N ILE A 475 34.91 -5.53 -1.17
CA ILE A 475 36.03 -6.08 -1.95
C ILE A 475 36.66 -7.26 -1.22
N ALA A 476 36.86 -7.15 0.10
CA ALA A 476 37.40 -8.24 0.91
C ALA A 476 36.46 -9.46 0.93
N GLN A 477 35.14 -9.26 0.92
CA GLN A 477 34.15 -10.35 0.85
C GLN A 477 34.04 -11.01 -0.54
N CYS A 478 34.44 -10.31 -1.60
CA CYS A 478 34.36 -10.81 -2.98
C CYS A 478 35.62 -11.58 -3.42
N ARG A 479 36.75 -11.35 -2.75
CA ARG A 479 38.01 -12.08 -2.94
C ARG A 479 37.97 -13.37 -2.13
#